data_AF-A0A8T6M6U8-F1
#
_entry.id   AF-A0A8T6M6U8-F1
#
_cell.length_a   1.000
_cell.length_b   1.000
_cell.length_c   1.000
_cell.angle_alpha   90.00
_cell.angle_beta   90.00
_cell.angle_gamma   90.00
#
_symmetry.space_group_name_H-M   'P 1'
#
loop_
_entity.id
_entity.type
_entity.pdbx_description
1 polymer ?
#
loop_
_entity_poly.entity_id
_entity_poly.type
_entity_poly.pdbx_seq_one_letter_code
_entity_poly.pdbx_strand_id
1 'polypeptide(L)'
;ACVAGSAYSFLLLLNLGTPNIKLPLRMKMILFSFGIFLIVNIARIIILSLMYLNDSPSFDALHKILWYFGSTILVVLIWFLQIKIFEIEKIPFYSDIKSLYQKSNLKKK
;
A
#
# COMPACT_ATOMS: atom_id res chain seq x y z
N ALA A 1 -2.53 -9.21 15.12
CA ALA A 1 -2.83 -7.89 14.50
C ALA A 1 -3.73 -8.12 13.28
N CYS A 2 -4.75 -7.28 13.06
CA CYS A 2 -5.67 -7.39 11.92
C CYS A 2 -4.96 -7.04 10.60
N VAL A 3 -5.33 -7.71 9.50
CA VAL A 3 -4.76 -7.48 8.16
C VAL A 3 -4.85 -6.00 7.74
N ALA A 4 -5.94 -5.32 8.12
CA ALA A 4 -6.10 -3.88 7.88
C ALA A 4 -5.07 -3.03 8.63
N GLY A 5 -4.79 -3.34 9.89
CA GLY A 5 -3.80 -2.60 10.68
C GLY A 5 -2.40 -2.72 10.07
N SER A 6 -2.02 -3.95 9.71
CA SER A 6 -0.74 -4.22 9.03
C SER A 6 -0.62 -3.48 7.70
N ALA A 7 -1.72 -3.33 6.95
CA ALA A 7 -1.73 -2.58 5.69
C ALA A 7 -1.47 -1.08 5.88
N TYR A 8 -2.08 -0.45 6.89
CA TYR A 8 -1.78 0.95 7.24
C TYR A 8 -0.33 1.12 7.69
N SER A 9 0.19 0.20 8.52
CA SER A 9 1.60 0.21 8.91
C SER A 9 2.52 0.08 7.69
N PHE A 10 2.18 -0.77 6.73
CA PHE A 10 2.99 -0.94 5.53
C PHE A 10 2.98 0.30 4.64
N LEU A 11 1.81 0.92 4.42
CA LEU A 11 1.70 2.21 3.73
C LEU A 11 2.54 3.30 4.42
N LEU A 12 2.51 3.35 5.76
CA LEU A 12 3.31 4.29 6.53
C LEU A 12 4.81 4.05 6.31
N LEU A 13 5.27 2.79 6.39
CA LEU A 13 6.66 2.44 6.16
C LEU A 13 7.14 2.83 4.75
N LEU A 14 6.33 2.58 3.72
CA LEU A 14 6.66 2.98 2.35
C LEU A 14 6.77 4.51 2.21
N ASN A 15 5.86 5.25 2.83
CA ASN A 15 5.87 6.71 2.85
C ASN A 15 7.09 7.29 3.58
N LEU A 16 7.42 6.74 4.76
CA LEU A 16 8.56 7.17 5.56
C LEU A 16 9.89 6.78 4.91
N GLY A 17 9.95 5.60 4.30
CA GLY A 17 11.12 5.09 3.58
C GLY A 17 11.40 5.80 2.26
N THR A 18 10.51 6.68 1.78
CA THR A 18 10.75 7.44 0.55
C THR A 18 11.78 8.56 0.77
N PRO A 19 12.95 8.49 0.11
CA PRO A 19 14.05 9.41 0.35
C PRO A 19 13.79 10.78 -0.28
N ASN A 20 14.49 11.82 0.21
CA ASN A 20 14.49 13.18 -0.35
C ASN A 20 13.14 13.91 -0.39
N ILE A 21 12.20 13.55 0.48
CA ILE A 21 10.91 14.23 0.59
C ILE A 21 10.93 15.24 1.75
N LYS A 22 10.54 16.48 1.47
CA LYS A 22 10.31 17.51 2.50
C LYS A 22 9.12 17.12 3.40
N LEU A 23 9.21 17.40 4.70
CA LEU A 23 8.19 17.01 5.68
C LEU A 23 6.74 17.39 5.29
N PRO A 24 6.43 18.59 4.75
CA PRO A 24 5.06 18.95 4.37
C PRO A 24 4.50 18.06 3.25
N LEU A 25 5.33 17.72 2.26
CA LEU A 25 4.94 16.84 1.17
C LEU A 25 4.71 15.42 1.67
N ARG A 26 5.58 14.94 2.58
CA ARG A 26 5.44 13.63 3.23
C ARG A 26 4.14 13.50 4.02
N MET A 27 3.73 14.54 4.74
CA MET A 27 2.45 14.52 5.47
C MET A 27 1.25 14.48 4.53
N LYS A 28 1.26 15.25 3.43
CA LYS A 28 0.22 15.18 2.39
C LYS A 28 0.12 13.79 1.77
N MET A 29 1.29 13.20 1.52
CA MET A 29 1.47 11.85 0.99
C MET A 29 0.86 10.78 1.90
N ILE A 30 1.20 10.78 3.19
CA ILE A 30 0.64 9.87 4.19
C ILE A 30 -0.88 10.05 4.26
N LEU A 31 -1.36 11.28 4.39
CA LEU A 31 -2.79 11.58 4.51
C LEU A 31 -3.57 11.12 3.27
N PHE A 32 -3.03 11.34 2.07
CA PHE A 32 -3.60 10.87 0.82
C PHE A 32 -3.70 9.34 0.78
N SER A 33 -2.61 8.64 1.08
CA SER A 33 -2.59 7.17 1.06
C SER A 33 -3.55 6.56 2.09
N PHE A 34 -3.61 7.12 3.28
CA PHE A 34 -4.51 6.68 4.35
C PHE A 34 -5.98 6.99 4.01
N GLY A 35 -6.24 8.16 3.42
CA GLY A 35 -7.56 8.56 2.98
C GLY A 35 -8.11 7.63 1.90
N ILE A 36 -7.32 7.34 0.85
CA ILE A 36 -7.74 6.40 -0.19
C ILE A 36 -7.96 5.00 0.39
N PHE A 37 -7.03 4.50 1.20
CA PHE A 37 -7.18 3.18 1.80
C PHE A 37 -8.43 3.11 2.67
N LEU A 38 -8.72 4.15 3.46
CA LEU A 38 -9.95 4.22 4.28
C LEU A 38 -11.21 4.17 3.41
N ILE A 39 -11.29 5.00 2.37
CA ILE A 39 -12.45 5.05 1.46
C ILE A 39 -12.69 3.68 0.83
N VAL A 40 -11.65 3.02 0.33
CA VAL A 40 -11.78 1.70 -0.30
C VAL A 40 -12.18 0.63 0.72
N ASN A 41 -11.69 0.69 1.96
CA ASN A 41 -12.09 -0.25 3.00
C ASN A 41 -13.55 -0.05 3.44
N ILE A 42 -14.02 1.20 3.55
CA ILE A 42 -15.43 1.49 3.83
C ILE A 42 -16.31 0.93 2.70
N ALA A 43 -15.96 1.21 1.44
CA ALA A 43 -16.68 0.69 0.28
C ALA A 43 -16.71 -0.85 0.28
N ARG A 44 -15.58 -1.50 0.60
CA ARG A 44 -15.47 -2.96 0.72
C ARG A 44 -16.42 -3.52 1.78
N ILE A 45 -16.46 -2.91 2.97
CA ILE A 45 -17.36 -3.35 4.05
C ILE A 45 -18.82 -3.23 3.59
N ILE A 46 -19.21 -2.10 2.98
CA ILE A 46 -20.57 -1.91 2.47
C ILE A 46 -20.94 -2.99 1.45
N ILE A 47 -20.08 -3.25 0.46
CA ILE A 47 -20.32 -4.27 -0.59
C ILE A 47 -20.45 -5.66 0.03
N LEU A 48 -19.52 -6.05 0.91
CA LEU A 48 -19.54 -7.37 1.55
C LEU A 48 -20.76 -7.54 2.46
N SER A 49 -21.16 -6.50 3.20
CA SER A 49 -22.38 -6.53 4.02
C SER A 49 -23.63 -6.70 3.18
N LEU A 50 -23.74 -6.00 2.04
CA LEU A 50 -24.85 -6.20 1.10
C LEU A 50 -24.88 -7.61 0.52
N MET A 51 -23.72 -8.18 0.19
CA MET A 51 -23.64 -9.57 -0.28
C MET A 51 -24.07 -10.57 0.78
N TYR A 52 -23.69 -10.33 2.04
CA TYR A 52 -24.06 -11.17 3.17
C TYR A 52 -25.57 -11.15 3.42
N LEU A 53 -26.20 -9.96 3.39
CA LEU A 53 -27.65 -9.81 3.61
C LEU A 53 -28.51 -10.43 2.50
N ASN A 54 -27.95 -10.62 1.30
CA ASN A 54 -28.63 -11.26 0.17
C ASN A 54 -28.29 -12.76 0.05
N ASP A 55 -27.70 -13.38 1.09
CA ASP A 55 -27.28 -14.78 1.10
C ASP A 55 -26.45 -15.19 -0.13
N SER A 56 -25.58 -14.28 -0.59
CA SER A 56 -24.80 -14.52 -1.80
C SER A 56 -23.85 -15.72 -1.61
N PRO A 57 -23.91 -16.76 -2.47
CA PRO A 57 -23.03 -17.92 -2.35
C PRO A 57 -21.55 -17.57 -2.54
N SER A 58 -21.27 -16.44 -3.19
CA SER A 58 -19.90 -15.95 -3.44
C SER A 58 -19.31 -15.18 -2.26
N PHE A 59 -20.09 -14.88 -1.22
CA PHE A 59 -19.61 -14.09 -0.06
C PHE A 59 -18.40 -14.74 0.63
N ASP A 60 -18.44 -16.05 0.87
CA ASP A 60 -17.38 -16.74 1.62
C ASP A 60 -16.02 -16.69 0.89
N ALA A 61 -16.04 -16.88 -0.43
CA ALA A 61 -14.84 -16.79 -1.25
C ALA A 61 -14.34 -15.34 -1.38
N LEU A 62 -15.24 -14.40 -1.73
CA LEU A 62 -14.86 -13.02 -2.02
C LEU A 62 -14.36 -12.28 -0.79
N HIS A 63 -14.96 -12.48 0.39
CA HIS A 63 -14.45 -11.81 1.59
C HIS A 63 -13.02 -12.27 1.90
N LYS A 64 -12.72 -13.58 1.87
CA LYS A 64 -11.37 -14.10 2.14
C LYS A 64 -10.35 -13.55 1.13
N ILE A 65 -10.68 -13.60 -0.16
CA ILE A 65 -9.80 -13.11 -1.24
C ILE A 65 -9.53 -11.61 -1.08
N LEU A 66 -10.57 -10.80 -0.88
CA LEU A 66 -10.42 -9.34 -0.74
C LEU A 66 -9.62 -8.97 0.52
N TRP A 67 -9.83 -9.69 1.62
CA TRP A 67 -9.12 -9.43 2.87
C TRP A 67 -7.66 -9.85 2.82
N TYR A 68 -7.32 -11.05 2.34
CA TYR A 68 -5.93 -11.55 2.36
C TYR A 68 -5.09 -11.08 1.16
N PHE A 69 -5.63 -11.18 -0.06
CA PHE A 69 -4.89 -10.81 -1.26
C PHE A 69 -5.20 -9.38 -1.69
N GLY A 70 -6.48 -9.01 -1.70
CA GLY A 70 -6.94 -7.70 -2.14
C GLY A 70 -6.33 -6.55 -1.32
N SER A 71 -6.12 -6.74 -0.02
CA SER A 71 -5.49 -5.72 0.84
C SER A 71 -4.03 -5.45 0.45
N THR A 72 -3.24 -6.49 0.21
CA THR A 72 -1.83 -6.34 -0.19
C THR A 72 -1.71 -5.67 -1.55
N ILE A 73 -2.52 -6.12 -2.52
CA ILE A 73 -2.56 -5.53 -3.86
C ILE A 73 -2.97 -4.05 -3.76
N LEU A 74 -3.99 -3.73 -2.97
CA LEU A 74 -4.45 -2.35 -2.78
C LEU A 74 -3.36 -1.46 -2.20
N VAL A 75 -2.61 -1.92 -1.20
CA VAL A 75 -1.49 -1.16 -0.62
C VAL A 75 -0.44 -0.83 -1.68
N VAL A 76 -0.03 -1.83 -2.48
CA VAL A 76 0.96 -1.64 -3.56
C VAL A 76 0.43 -0.67 -4.62
N LEU A 77 -0.83 -0.80 -5.03
CA LEU A 77 -1.46 0.11 -6.00
C LEU A 77 -1.55 1.55 -5.50
N ILE A 78 -1.95 1.76 -4.24
CA ILE A 78 -2.01 3.09 -3.63
C ILE A 78 -0.62 3.71 -3.61
N TRP A 79 0.40 2.94 -3.23
CA TRP A 79 1.78 3.43 -3.22
C TRP A 79 2.30 3.82 -4.60
N PHE A 80 2.05 2.99 -5.64
CA PHE A 80 2.42 3.35 -7.01
C PHE A 80 1.66 4.57 -7.53
N LEU A 81 0.35 4.64 -7.25
CA LEU A 81 -0.47 5.79 -7.60
C LEU A 81 0.09 7.07 -6.97
N GLN A 82 0.50 6.98 -5.72
CA GLN A 82 1.08 8.08 -4.97
C GLN A 82 2.43 8.54 -5.55
N ILE A 83 3.32 7.61 -5.91
CA ILE A 83 4.59 7.94 -6.59
C ILE A 83 4.31 8.72 -7.88
N LYS A 84 3.29 8.28 -8.64
CA LYS A 84 2.90 8.93 -9.90
C LYS A 84 2.30 10.32 -9.68
N ILE A 85 1.42 10.49 -8.71
CA ILE A 85 0.74 11.77 -8.43
C ILE A 85 1.68 12.82 -7.88
N PHE A 86 2.62 12.43 -7.01
CA PHE A 86 3.57 13.35 -6.39
C PHE A 86 4.92 13.42 -7.13
N GLU A 87 4.99 12.86 -8.35
CA GLU A 87 6.16 12.90 -9.25
C GLU A 87 7.48 12.52 -8.53
N ILE A 88 7.43 11.45 -7.75
CA ILE A 88 8.59 11.01 -6.96
C ILE A 88 9.62 10.37 -7.90
N GLU A 89 10.74 11.06 -8.16
CA GLU A 89 11.81 10.59 -9.05
C GLU A 89 12.55 9.33 -8.54
N LYS A 90 12.57 9.09 -7.23
CA LYS A 90 13.32 7.99 -6.61
C LYS A 90 12.39 7.01 -5.90
N ILE A 91 12.39 5.78 -6.40
CA ILE A 91 11.67 4.67 -5.78
C ILE A 91 12.39 4.29 -4.46
N PRO A 92 11.70 4.27 -3.31
CA PRO A 92 12.27 3.82 -2.04
C PRO A 92 12.75 2.38 -2.14
N PHE A 93 13.80 2.06 -1.39
CA PHE A 93 14.46 0.75 -1.35
C PHE A 93 15.15 0.32 -2.65
N TYR A 94 14.59 0.57 -3.83
CA TYR A 94 15.24 0.19 -5.11
C TYR A 94 16.56 0.94 -5.31
N SER A 95 16.55 2.26 -5.10
CA SER A 95 17.76 3.09 -5.24
C SER A 95 18.83 2.71 -4.21
N ASP A 96 18.42 2.36 -2.99
CA ASP A 96 19.32 1.93 -1.91
C ASP A 96 19.88 0.53 -2.17
N ILE A 97 19.06 -0.45 -2.57
CA ILE A 97 19.50 -1.80 -2.94
C ILE A 97 20.44 -1.74 -4.15
N LYS A 98 20.12 -0.92 -5.16
CA LYS A 98 20.99 -0.71 -6.32
C LYS A 98 22.35 -0.12 -5.90
N SER A 99 22.35 0.88 -5.02
CA SER A 99 23.56 1.49 -4.48
C SER A 99 24.40 0.50 -3.67
N LEU A 100 23.77 -0.27 -2.78
CA LEU A 100 24.42 -1.31 -1.96
C LEU A 100 24.97 -2.43 -2.82
N TYR A 101 24.21 -2.93 -3.80
CA TYR A 101 24.66 -3.94 -4.75
C TYR A 101 25.91 -3.48 -5.51
N GLN A 102 25.90 -2.24 -6.00
CA GLN A 102 27.05 -1.66 -6.69
C GLN A 102 28.31 -1.54 -5.82
N LYS A 103 28.15 -1.31 -4.52
CA LYS A 103 29.25 -1.22 -3.54
C LYS A 103 29.60 -2.55 -2.90
N SER A 104 28.79 -3.60 -3.10
CA SER A 104 29.00 -4.92 -2.52
C SER A 104 30.06 -5.72 -3.28
N ASN A 105 30.66 -6.69 -2.60
CA ASN A 105 31.58 -7.64 -3.23
C ASN A 105 30.89 -8.58 -4.24
N LEU A 106 29.55 -8.57 -4.34
CA LEU A 106 28.80 -9.36 -5.33
C LEU A 106 28.96 -8.83 -6.75
N LYS A 107 29.18 -7.52 -6.93
CA LYS A 107 29.43 -6.90 -8.25
C LYS A 107 30.91 -6.95 -8.67
N LYS A 108 31.82 -7.16 -7.71
CA LYS A 108 33.28 -7.24 -7.97
C LYS A 108 33.73 -8.59 -8.56
N LYS A 109 32.80 -9.53 -8.78
CA LYS A 109 33.05 -10.78 -9.50
C LYS A 109 32.54 -10.69 -10.93
#